data_AF-A0A955FHK7-F1
#
_entry.id   AF-A0A955FHK7-F1
#
_cell.length_a   1.000
_cell.length_b   1.000
_cell.length_c   1.000
_cell.angle_alpha   90.00
_cell.angle_beta   90.00
_cell.angle_gamma   90.00
#
_symmetry.space_group_name_H-M   'P 1'
#
loop_
_entity.id
_entity.type
_entity.pdbx_description
1 polymer ?
#
loop_
_entity_poly.entity_id
_entity_poly.type
_entity_poly.pdbx_seq_one_letter_code
_entity_poly.pdbx_strand_id
1 'polypeptide(L)'
;MSEAIKISTGKYQKSGKVEVDGKVWTVNLPGASTELKLGQAQRRLTLLDKKIEAGEATETDLDKYDEYEEVIYSTFSRIFQDGTKDNSEVKLWMDETPMAIIAMALEDIKSQANGQEAKTDTQSS
;
A
#
# COMPACT_ATOMS: atom_id res chain seq x y z
N MET A 1 21.48 10.37 7.45
CA MET A 1 20.98 9.05 7.87
C MET A 1 19.47 9.14 7.73
N SER A 2 18.89 8.52 6.71
CA SER A 2 17.43 8.36 6.63
C SER A 2 17.06 7.32 7.69
N GLU A 3 16.25 7.70 8.67
CA GLU A 3 15.65 6.72 9.57
C GLU A 3 14.78 5.78 8.73
N ALA A 4 14.91 4.48 8.99
CA ALA A 4 14.06 3.50 8.32
C ALA A 4 12.63 3.68 8.85
N ILE A 5 11.71 4.04 7.96
CA ILE A 5 10.29 4.16 8.26
C ILE A 5 9.78 2.86 8.89
N LYS A 6 9.17 2.97 10.06
CA LYS A 6 8.76 1.83 10.88
C LYS A 6 7.28 1.59 10.75
N ILE A 7 6.92 0.40 10.28
CA ILE A 7 5.53 -0.02 10.11
C ILE A 7 5.24 -1.19 11.05
N SER A 8 4.17 -1.06 11.84
CA SER A 8 3.69 -2.11 12.73
C SER A 8 2.21 -2.39 12.44
N THR A 9 1.97 -3.58 11.88
CA THR A 9 0.66 -4.06 11.45
C THR A 9 -0.05 -4.94 12.48
N GLY A 10 0.63 -5.34 13.57
CA GLY A 10 0.12 -6.36 14.50
C GLY A 10 -1.17 -6.02 15.27
N LYS A 11 -1.65 -4.78 15.18
CA LYS A 11 -2.95 -4.34 15.74
C LYS A 11 -4.09 -4.36 14.71
N TYR A 12 -3.78 -4.64 13.44
CA TYR A 12 -4.72 -4.53 12.35
C TYR A 12 -5.93 -5.47 12.53
N GLN A 13 -5.68 -6.76 12.81
CA GLN A 13 -6.75 -7.74 13.02
C GLN A 13 -7.76 -7.32 14.11
N LYS A 14 -7.31 -6.62 15.15
CA LYS A 14 -8.16 -6.25 16.30
C LYS A 14 -8.93 -4.95 16.10
N SER A 15 -8.38 -4.02 15.32
CA SER A 15 -8.88 -2.64 15.30
C SER A 15 -8.99 -2.01 13.92
N GLY A 16 -8.61 -2.72 12.85
CA GLY A 16 -8.50 -2.15 11.50
C GLY A 16 -7.47 -1.03 11.42
N LYS A 17 -6.47 -1.03 12.31
CA LYS A 17 -5.49 0.04 12.45
C LYS A 17 -4.06 -0.48 12.37
N VAL A 18 -3.19 0.34 11.82
CA VAL A 18 -1.74 0.13 11.77
C VAL A 18 -1.02 1.28 12.43
N GLU A 19 0.24 1.06 12.78
CA GLU A 19 1.10 2.10 13.34
C GLU A 19 2.24 2.37 12.34
N VAL A 20 2.38 3.61 11.90
CA VAL A 20 3.42 4.08 10.97
C VAL A 20 4.16 5.21 11.67
N ASP A 21 5.46 5.02 11.90
CA ASP A 21 6.33 5.96 12.62
C ASP A 21 5.73 6.47 13.95
N GLY A 22 5.08 5.55 14.68
CA GLY A 22 4.45 5.83 15.97
C GLY A 22 3.07 6.49 15.88
N LYS A 23 2.58 6.86 14.69
CA LYS A 23 1.20 7.34 14.49
C LYS A 23 0.26 6.20 14.11
N VAL A 24 -0.95 6.24 14.65
CA VAL A 24 -1.98 5.23 14.40
C VAL A 24 -2.86 5.64 13.22
N TRP A 25 -2.91 4.81 12.19
CA TRP A 25 -3.71 5.02 10.99
C TRP A 25 -4.80 3.97 10.86
N THR A 26 -5.92 4.34 10.26
CA THR A 26 -6.99 3.42 9.88
C THR A 26 -6.68 2.81 8.54
N VAL A 27 -6.93 1.52 8.38
CA VAL A 27 -6.73 0.80 7.13
C VAL A 27 -8.04 0.25 6.62
N ASN A 28 -8.40 0.67 5.40
CA ASN A 28 -9.56 0.22 4.66
C ASN A 28 -9.08 -0.70 3.54
N LEU A 29 -9.24 -2.01 3.72
CA LEU A 29 -8.80 -2.95 2.69
C LEU A 29 -9.49 -2.68 1.36
N PRO A 30 -8.73 -2.65 0.24
CA PRO A 30 -9.30 -2.46 -1.08
C PRO A 30 -10.14 -3.68 -1.46
N GLY A 31 -11.31 -3.44 -2.08
CA GLY A 31 -12.08 -4.52 -2.71
C GLY A 31 -11.46 -4.96 -4.05
N ALA A 32 -11.94 -6.08 -4.60
CA ALA A 32 -11.36 -6.76 -5.76
C ALA A 32 -11.12 -5.85 -6.99
N SER A 33 -12.04 -4.91 -7.29
CA SER A 33 -11.85 -3.97 -8.41
C SER A 33 -10.69 -2.99 -8.17
N THR A 34 -10.56 -2.49 -6.94
CA THR A 34 -9.45 -1.61 -6.54
C THR A 34 -8.13 -2.38 -6.56
N GLU A 35 -8.13 -3.62 -6.08
CA GLU A 35 -6.95 -4.49 -6.13
C GLU A 35 -6.49 -4.79 -7.55
N LEU A 36 -7.42 -5.04 -8.47
CA LEU A 36 -7.11 -5.27 -9.87
C LEU A 36 -6.43 -4.06 -10.50
N LYS A 37 -6.96 -2.85 -10.25
CA LYS A 37 -6.37 -1.59 -10.74
C LYS A 37 -4.97 -1.37 -10.18
N LEU A 38 -4.81 -1.56 -8.88
CA LEU A 38 -3.52 -1.43 -8.20
C LEU A 38 -2.49 -2.38 -8.80
N GLY A 39 -2.83 -3.67 -8.93
CA GLY A 39 -1.93 -4.66 -9.50
C GLY A 39 -1.66 -4.44 -11.00
N GLN A 40 -2.59 -3.84 -11.74
CA GLN A 40 -2.34 -3.41 -13.13
C GLN A 40 -1.34 -2.25 -13.19
N ALA A 41 -1.54 -1.19 -12.39
CA ALA A 41 -0.64 -0.04 -12.34
C ALA A 41 0.78 -0.45 -11.91
N GLN A 42 0.90 -1.25 -10.85
CA GLN A 42 2.20 -1.76 -10.37
C GLN A 42 2.95 -2.54 -11.46
N ARG A 43 2.28 -3.47 -12.15
CA ARG A 43 2.90 -4.23 -13.24
C ARG A 43 3.33 -3.34 -14.40
N ARG A 44 2.56 -2.30 -14.72
CA ARG A 44 2.91 -1.35 -15.78
C ARG A 44 4.10 -0.49 -15.40
N LEU A 45 4.15 0.01 -14.17
CA LEU A 45 5.32 0.74 -13.65
C LEU A 45 6.58 -0.11 -13.69
N THR A 46 6.54 -1.36 -13.23
CA THR A 46 7.70 -2.27 -13.32
C THR A 46 8.22 -2.45 -14.75
N LEU A 47 7.33 -2.41 -15.75
CA LEU A 47 7.75 -2.48 -17.16
C LEU A 47 8.36 -1.17 -17.65
N LEU A 48 7.84 -0.03 -17.19
CA LEU A 48 8.40 1.30 -17.49
C LEU A 48 9.74 1.50 -16.79
N ASP A 49 9.88 1.11 -15.53
CA ASP A 49 11.16 1.11 -14.79
C ASP A 49 12.25 0.39 -15.59
N LYS A 50 11.96 -0.83 -16.06
CA LYS A 50 12.89 -1.60 -16.89
C LYS A 50 13.27 -0.90 -18.20
N LYS A 51 12.33 -0.21 -18.83
CA LYS A 51 12.61 0.58 -20.04
C LYS A 51 13.48 1.80 -19.73
N ILE A 52 13.20 2.49 -18.62
CA ILE A 52 13.98 3.64 -18.14
C ILE A 52 15.41 3.19 -17.84
N GLU A 53 15.57 2.09 -17.09
CA GLU A 53 16.87 1.48 -16.77
C GLU A 53 17.64 1.06 -18.03
N ALA A 54 16.95 0.57 -19.06
CA ALA A 54 17.54 0.21 -20.34
C ALA A 54 17.88 1.44 -21.23
N GLY A 55 17.45 2.64 -20.86
CA GLY A 55 17.59 3.85 -21.67
C GLY A 55 16.70 3.87 -22.92
N GLU A 56 15.62 3.08 -22.93
CA GLU A 56 14.69 2.91 -24.06
C GLU A 56 13.36 3.68 -23.86
N ALA A 57 13.20 4.38 -22.74
CA ALA A 57 11.98 5.10 -22.42
C ALA A 57 11.76 6.32 -23.32
N THR A 58 10.52 6.48 -23.79
CA THR A 58 10.05 7.65 -24.55
C THR A 58 9.36 8.67 -23.64
N GLU A 59 9.13 9.91 -24.10
CA GLU A 59 8.32 10.89 -23.36
C GLU A 59 6.93 10.34 -23.02
N THR A 60 6.29 9.61 -23.95
CA THR A 60 5.01 8.93 -23.70
C THR A 60 5.11 7.82 -22.64
N ASP A 61 6.27 7.17 -22.50
CA ASP A 61 6.49 6.21 -21.42
C ASP A 61 6.60 6.92 -20.06
N LEU A 62 7.19 8.12 -20.02
CA LEU A 62 7.27 8.95 -18.82
C LEU A 62 5.89 9.52 -18.42
N ASP A 63 5.10 10.01 -19.37
CA ASP A 63 3.73 10.48 -19.08
C ASP A 63 2.86 9.36 -18.46
N LYS A 64 3.02 8.12 -18.97
CA LYS A 64 2.33 6.95 -18.39
C LYS A 64 2.87 6.57 -17.03
N TYR A 65 4.15 6.81 -16.77
CA TYR A 65 4.75 6.58 -15.47
C TYR A 65 4.01 7.40 -14.41
N ASP A 66 3.90 8.71 -14.65
CA ASP A 66 3.20 9.63 -13.76
C ASP A 66 1.73 9.25 -13.58
N GLU A 67 1.03 8.84 -14.65
CA GLU A 67 -0.35 8.36 -14.58
C GLU A 67 -0.49 7.13 -13.67
N TYR A 68 0.40 6.14 -13.82
CA TYR A 68 0.35 4.94 -12.99
C TYR A 68 0.75 5.21 -11.55
N GLU A 69 1.71 6.11 -11.31
CA GLU A 69 2.03 6.59 -9.98
C GLU A 69 0.81 7.24 -9.34
N GLU A 70 0.10 8.13 -10.02
CA GLU A 70 -1.12 8.77 -9.51
C GLU A 70 -2.20 7.73 -9.15
N VAL A 71 -2.38 6.70 -9.97
CA VAL A 71 -3.31 5.59 -9.67
C VAL A 71 -2.90 4.86 -8.39
N ILE A 72 -1.60 4.61 -8.19
CA ILE A 72 -1.07 4.00 -6.97
C ILE A 72 -1.28 4.92 -5.77
N TYR A 73 -0.83 6.18 -5.82
CA TYR A 73 -0.99 7.17 -4.76
C TYR A 73 -2.45 7.33 -4.34
N SER A 74 -3.34 7.55 -5.30
CA SER A 74 -4.77 7.71 -5.03
C SER A 74 -5.40 6.44 -4.44
N THR A 75 -4.90 5.26 -4.80
CA THR A 75 -5.38 4.00 -4.22
C THR A 75 -4.90 3.83 -2.79
N PHE A 76 -3.62 4.01 -2.52
CA PHE A 76 -3.06 3.87 -1.17
C PHE A 76 -3.57 4.94 -0.21
N SER A 77 -3.78 6.18 -0.67
CA SER A 77 -4.40 7.23 0.14
C SER A 77 -5.87 6.92 0.52
N ARG A 78 -6.55 6.03 -0.22
CA ARG A 78 -7.87 5.52 0.19
C ARG A 78 -7.78 4.38 1.19
N ILE A 79 -6.74 3.56 1.07
CA ILE A 79 -6.49 2.40 1.92
C ILE A 79 -6.01 2.87 3.30
N PHE A 80 -5.00 3.73 3.36
CA PHE A 80 -4.44 4.25 4.59
C PHE A 80 -5.01 5.63 4.89
N GLN A 81 -5.50 5.82 6.11
CA GLN A 81 -6.08 7.08 6.58
C GLN A 81 -5.45 7.47 7.92
N ASP A 82 -4.75 8.59 7.94
CA ASP A 82 -4.09 9.13 9.15
C ASP A 82 -5.05 9.80 10.15
N GLY A 83 -6.34 9.86 9.79
CA GLY A 83 -7.41 10.46 10.59
C GLY A 83 -7.58 11.97 10.38
N THR A 84 -6.77 12.61 9.56
CA THR A 84 -6.98 14.00 9.14
C THR A 84 -7.88 14.06 7.90
N LYS A 85 -8.41 15.25 7.60
CA LYS A 85 -9.30 15.47 6.45
C LYS A 85 -8.55 15.41 5.12
N ASP A 86 -7.29 15.82 5.14
CA ASP A 86 -6.40 15.98 3.99
C ASP A 86 -5.48 14.77 3.77
N ASN A 87 -5.38 13.86 4.75
CA ASN A 87 -4.58 12.64 4.69
C ASN A 87 -3.11 12.91 4.31
N SER A 88 -2.59 14.06 4.74
CA SER A 88 -1.32 14.61 4.27
C SER A 88 -0.12 13.82 4.79
N GLU A 89 -0.22 13.17 5.94
CA GLU A 89 0.88 12.34 6.43
C GLU A 89 0.97 11.01 5.70
N VAL A 90 -0.17 10.47 5.23
CA VAL A 90 -0.13 9.31 4.31
C VAL A 90 0.57 9.71 3.02
N LYS A 91 0.26 10.91 2.48
CA LYS A 91 0.92 11.40 1.27
C LYS A 91 2.43 11.54 1.48
N LEU A 92 2.85 12.23 2.54
CA LEU A 92 4.26 12.41 2.86
C LEU A 92 4.98 11.06 3.02
N TRP A 93 4.37 10.13 3.75
CA TRP A 93 4.90 8.79 3.90
C TRP A 93 5.05 8.06 2.58
N MET A 94 4.08 8.19 1.66
CA MET A 94 4.20 7.57 0.34
C MET A 94 5.33 8.17 -0.50
N ASP A 95 5.56 9.48 -0.38
CA ASP A 95 6.64 10.19 -1.10
C ASP A 95 8.03 9.80 -0.54
N GLU A 96 8.13 9.52 0.77
CA GLU A 96 9.38 9.20 1.45
C GLU A 96 9.67 7.69 1.55
N THR A 97 8.66 6.84 1.35
CA THR A 97 8.79 5.39 1.49
C THR A 97 8.88 4.70 0.12
N PRO A 98 9.88 3.83 -0.10
CA PRO A 98 9.90 3.01 -1.30
C PRO A 98 8.61 2.18 -1.46
N MET A 99 8.05 2.19 -2.67
CA MET A 99 6.79 1.50 -2.97
C MET A 99 6.79 0.02 -2.59
N ALA A 100 7.93 -0.65 -2.67
CA ALA A 100 8.08 -2.04 -2.23
C ALA A 100 7.73 -2.23 -0.73
N ILE A 101 8.14 -1.29 0.13
CA ILE A 101 7.87 -1.36 1.58
C ILE A 101 6.39 -1.13 1.86
N ILE A 102 5.77 -0.16 1.18
CA ILE A 102 4.33 0.12 1.27
C ILE A 102 3.52 -1.10 0.81
N ALA A 103 3.93 -1.73 -0.30
CA ALA A 103 3.27 -2.93 -0.83
C ALA A 103 3.38 -4.12 0.15
N MET A 104 4.57 -4.35 0.73
CA MET A 104 4.79 -5.39 1.75
C MET A 104 3.88 -5.19 2.96
N ALA A 105 3.73 -3.95 3.44
CA ALA A 105 2.81 -3.66 4.55
C ALA A 105 1.37 -4.00 4.19
N LEU A 106 0.92 -3.65 2.97
CA LEU A 106 -0.42 -4.00 2.49
C LEU A 106 -0.64 -5.52 2.37
N GLU A 107 0.36 -6.26 1.88
CA GLU A 107 0.29 -7.72 1.81
C GLU A 107 0.18 -8.37 3.19
N ASP A 108 0.96 -7.90 4.16
CA ASP A 108 0.90 -8.40 5.53
C ASP A 108 -0.47 -8.13 6.20
N ILE A 109 -1.01 -6.92 6.01
CA ILE A 109 -2.37 -6.56 6.47
C ILE A 109 -3.42 -7.50 5.85
N LYS A 110 -3.34 -7.78 4.54
CA LYS A 110 -4.25 -8.70 3.85
C LYS A 110 -4.12 -10.13 4.37
N SER A 111 -2.89 -10.59 4.59
CA SER A 111 -2.61 -11.90 5.17
C SER A 111 -3.27 -12.05 6.55
N GLN A 112 -3.15 -11.03 7.40
CA GLN A 112 -3.82 -10.99 8.71
C GLN A 112 -5.35 -10.98 8.60
N ALA A 113 -5.92 -10.31 7.59
CA ALA A 113 -7.36 -10.31 7.34
C ALA A 113 -7.88 -11.69 6.92
N ASN A 114 -7.17 -12.36 6.00
CA ASN A 114 -7.56 -13.67 5.47
C ASN A 114 -7.28 -14.82 6.46
N GLY A 115 -6.34 -14.65 7.39
CA GLY A 115 -6.03 -15.62 8.44
C GLY A 115 -7.15 -15.87 9.47
N GLN A 116 -8.30 -15.20 9.34
CA GLN A 116 -9.49 -15.44 10.18
C GLN A 116 -10.30 -16.68 9.78
N GLU A 117 -10.16 -17.27 8.58
CA GLU A 117 -10.98 -18.43 8.18
C GLU A 117 -10.59 -19.76 8.86
N ALA A 118 -9.49 -19.83 9.63
CA ALA A 118 -8.98 -21.11 10.14
C ALA A 118 -9.02 -21.32 11.67
N LYS A 119 -9.70 -20.47 12.46
CA LYS A 119 -9.79 -20.66 13.93
C LYS A 119 -11.13 -20.24 14.55
N THR A 120 -12.23 -20.82 14.06
CA THR A 120 -13.45 -21.02 14.86
C THR A 120 -14.00 -22.41 14.57
N ASP A 121 -13.42 -23.43 15.19
CA ASP A 121 -14.18 -24.46 15.91
C ASP A 121 -13.21 -25.44 16.57
N THR A 122 -12.93 -25.21 17.85
CA THR A 122 -12.63 -26.31 18.76
C THR A 122 -13.23 -25.98 20.11
N GLN A 123 -14.07 -26.91 20.56
CA GLN A 123 -14.69 -27.07 21.87
C GLN A 123 -15.96 -26.27 22.16
N SER A 124 -17.07 -26.99 22.08
CA SER A 124 -18.03 -27.05 23.18
C SER A 124 -18.50 -28.50 23.36
N SER A 125 -18.06 -29.06 24.49
CA SER A 125 -18.62 -30.14 25.34
C SER A 125 -19.24 -31.38 24.73
#